data_AF-A0A4Y4M205-F1
#
_entry.id   AF-A0A4Y4M205-F1
#
_cell.length_a   1.000
_cell.length_b   1.000
_cell.length_c   1.000
_cell.angle_alpha   90.00
_cell.angle_beta   90.00
_cell.angle_gamma   90.00
#
_symmetry.space_group_name_H-M   'P 1'
#
loop_
_entity.id
_entity.type
_entity.pdbx_description
1 polymer ?
#
loop_
_entity_poly.entity_id
_entity_poly.type
_entity_poly.pdbx_seq_one_letter_code
_entity_poly.pdbx_strand_id
1 'polypeptide(L)'
;MFAFSAFANAQCIPYTGQAMTGGNTYCLSGNLSVSTNISIPNGTTLMIRSGQLQSNSIQVDGILEIGDGASVQSTGTVKVGTFGSQKNSKIKLGTKSFLSLVGSVIQEDPTFGGFYPGTTSVIEMGTNSVVEICGTFTQQSTTYPSVEYMGTPTGKAYCIAKADVSGGGGASIISDDAQIVTIAMGSVIGLGMGNSSFCGPNATKAMCPALWPEGLSEDKASCGNAPIIIDDIDGFCTKPGASGTPDGYTRFGITVQQKSGAWPENIPNGFLAMESKNKGFVITRVQHVSQVPQSGDAIAEPKEGMLLYDIQDKCVKLYNGTEWKCIQKSCND
;
A
#
# COMPACT_ATOMS: atom_id res chain seq x y z
N MET A 1 22.43 -36.99 11.91
CA MET A 1 22.68 -35.90 12.87
C MET A 1 22.24 -34.61 12.20
N PHE A 2 20.97 -34.26 12.33
CA PHE A 2 20.43 -33.03 11.74
C PHE A 2 20.69 -31.88 12.73
N ALA A 3 21.57 -30.96 12.34
CA ALA A 3 21.81 -29.75 13.10
C ALA A 3 20.60 -28.82 12.93
N PHE A 4 19.81 -28.70 13.99
CA PHE A 4 18.88 -27.58 14.15
C PHE A 4 19.71 -26.33 14.43
N SER A 5 19.92 -25.51 13.41
CA SER A 5 20.38 -24.13 13.61
C SER A 5 19.26 -23.36 14.32
N ALA A 6 19.46 -23.11 15.61
CA ALA A 6 18.62 -22.20 16.37
C ALA A 6 18.72 -20.80 15.76
N PHE A 7 17.63 -20.29 15.21
CA PHE A 7 17.49 -18.87 14.93
C PHE A 7 17.54 -18.15 16.28
N ALA A 8 18.68 -17.50 16.56
CA ALA A 8 18.75 -16.53 17.63
C ALA A 8 17.74 -15.42 17.29
N ASN A 9 16.66 -15.31 18.07
CA ASN A 9 15.77 -14.15 17.99
C ASN A 9 16.63 -12.92 18.25
N ALA A 10 16.87 -12.10 17.24
CA ALA A 10 17.53 -10.82 17.41
C ALA A 10 16.77 -10.04 18.50
N GLN A 11 17.45 -9.76 19.61
CA GLN A 11 16.84 -9.10 20.75
C GLN A 11 16.45 -7.67 20.32
N CYS A 12 15.16 -7.40 20.35
CA CYS A 12 14.59 -6.11 19.98
C CYS A 12 14.63 -5.17 21.19
N ILE A 13 15.43 -4.12 21.12
CA ILE A 13 15.57 -3.09 22.16
C ILE A 13 14.43 -2.06 21.99
N PRO A 14 13.59 -1.81 23.01
CA PRO A 14 12.56 -0.79 22.91
C PRO A 14 13.15 0.58 22.52
N TYR A 15 12.60 1.19 21.47
CA TYR A 15 12.99 2.53 21.04
C TYR A 15 12.12 3.57 21.73
N THR A 16 12.77 4.43 22.52
CA THR A 16 12.14 5.50 23.31
C THR A 16 12.72 6.88 22.98
N GLY A 17 13.48 6.99 21.88
CA GLY A 17 14.19 8.20 21.47
C GLY A 17 15.67 8.24 21.88
N GLN A 18 16.20 7.16 22.44
CA GLN A 18 17.63 7.06 22.78
C GLN A 18 18.53 7.00 21.54
N ALA A 19 19.81 7.32 21.70
CA ALA A 19 20.83 7.09 20.69
C ALA A 19 20.97 5.58 20.39
N MET A 20 21.21 5.24 19.12
CA MET A 20 21.34 3.87 18.68
C MET A 20 22.80 3.48 18.46
N THR A 21 23.11 2.23 18.77
CA THR A 21 24.46 1.64 18.64
C THR A 21 24.46 0.50 17.61
N GLY A 22 25.53 0.44 16.81
CA GLY A 22 25.71 -0.57 15.76
C GLY A 22 25.59 -2.01 16.27
N GLY A 23 25.03 -2.87 15.42
CA GLY A 23 24.83 -4.30 15.70
C GLY A 23 23.52 -4.63 16.43
N ASN A 24 22.71 -3.63 16.77
CA ASN A 24 21.47 -3.82 17.50
C ASN A 24 20.22 -3.56 16.64
N THR A 25 19.13 -4.19 17.04
CA THR A 25 17.79 -3.89 16.52
C THR A 25 17.00 -3.15 17.59
N TYR A 26 16.49 -1.98 17.22
CA TYR A 26 15.60 -1.17 18.03
C TYR A 26 14.18 -1.28 17.49
N CYS A 27 13.16 -1.37 18.34
CA CYS A 27 11.79 -1.37 17.86
C CYS A 27 10.87 -0.42 18.63
N LEU A 28 10.00 0.24 17.87
CA LEU A 28 8.89 1.02 18.38
C LEU A 28 7.58 0.26 18.16
N SER A 29 6.68 0.28 19.14
CA SER A 29 5.30 -0.16 19.00
C SER A 29 4.41 0.89 19.65
N GLY A 30 3.55 1.51 18.85
CA GLY A 30 2.78 2.69 19.26
C GLY A 30 3.41 4.00 18.78
N ASN A 31 2.95 5.11 19.35
CA ASN A 31 3.32 6.44 18.88
C ASN A 31 4.49 7.01 19.68
N LEU A 32 5.44 7.65 19.00
CA LEU A 32 6.55 8.37 19.62
C LEU A 32 6.86 9.62 18.80
N SER A 33 6.93 10.77 19.48
CA SER A 33 7.41 12.01 18.88
C SER A 33 8.69 12.45 19.58
N VAL A 34 9.77 12.63 18.81
CA VAL A 34 11.03 13.18 19.31
C VAL A 34 11.29 14.53 18.65
N SER A 35 11.76 15.51 19.41
CA SER A 35 12.09 16.85 18.89
C SER A 35 13.52 16.97 18.36
N THR A 36 14.17 15.83 18.12
CA THR A 36 15.59 15.71 17.75
C THR A 36 15.75 15.00 16.42
N ASN A 37 16.97 15.04 15.90
CA ASN A 37 17.35 14.23 14.76
C ASN A 37 17.57 12.78 15.19
N ILE A 38 17.21 11.83 14.34
CA ILE A 38 17.45 10.41 14.51
C ILE A 38 18.60 10.00 13.59
N SER A 39 19.58 9.27 14.12
CA SER A 39 20.64 8.64 13.33
C SER A 39 20.60 7.14 13.55
N ILE A 40 20.44 6.38 12.47
CA ILE A 40 20.47 4.91 12.43
C ILE A 40 21.82 4.52 11.85
N PRO A 41 22.83 4.19 12.69
CA PRO A 41 24.17 3.93 12.21
C PRO A 41 24.27 2.57 11.49
N ASN A 42 25.36 2.38 10.75
CA ASN A 42 25.59 1.12 10.04
C ASN A 42 25.50 -0.11 10.95
N GLY A 43 24.91 -1.19 10.45
CA GLY A 43 24.66 -2.42 11.20
C GLY A 43 23.54 -2.30 12.25
N THR A 44 22.80 -1.19 12.26
CA THR A 44 21.63 -0.98 13.14
C THR A 44 20.34 -1.12 12.34
N THR A 45 19.32 -1.69 12.96
CA THR A 45 17.94 -1.64 12.44
C THR A 45 17.04 -0.88 13.42
N LEU A 46 16.30 0.12 12.96
CA LEU A 46 15.16 0.69 13.68
C LEU A 46 13.88 0.20 13.02
N MET A 47 13.05 -0.52 13.78
CA MET A 47 11.80 -1.11 13.30
C MET A 47 10.58 -0.45 13.96
N ILE A 48 9.78 0.25 13.17
CA ILE A 48 8.49 0.80 13.59
C ILE A 48 7.44 -0.27 13.33
N ARG A 49 7.11 -1.07 14.35
CA ARG A 49 6.22 -2.23 14.19
C ARG A 49 4.76 -1.84 14.03
N SER A 50 4.35 -0.77 14.70
CA SER A 50 3.00 -0.23 14.68
C SER A 50 3.02 1.22 15.19
N GLY A 51 1.98 1.98 14.88
CA GLY A 51 1.86 3.38 15.28
C GLY A 51 2.70 4.32 14.42
N GLN A 52 3.02 5.49 14.97
CA GLN A 52 3.70 6.56 14.27
C GLN A 52 4.96 7.05 14.99
N LEU A 53 6.08 7.15 14.27
CA LEU A 53 7.27 7.86 14.72
C LEU A 53 7.31 9.26 14.11
N GLN A 54 7.49 10.30 14.91
CA GLN A 54 7.72 11.67 14.45
C GLN A 54 9.11 12.16 14.88
N SER A 55 9.83 12.84 13.99
CA SER A 55 11.16 13.41 14.27
C SER A 55 11.46 14.67 13.46
N ASN A 56 12.58 15.36 13.74
CA ASN A 56 12.99 16.51 12.93
C ASN A 56 13.66 16.11 11.62
N SER A 57 14.58 15.15 11.66
CA SER A 57 15.36 14.67 10.50
C SER A 57 15.86 13.27 10.81
N ILE A 58 16.07 12.47 9.77
CA ILE A 58 16.49 11.07 9.91
C ILE A 58 17.67 10.78 8.99
N GLN A 59 18.79 10.33 9.56
CA GLN A 59 19.93 9.76 8.84
C GLN A 59 19.86 8.24 8.93
N VAL A 60 19.81 7.56 7.78
CA VAL A 60 19.70 6.10 7.69
C VAL A 60 20.96 5.53 7.04
N ASP A 61 21.97 5.18 7.84
CA ASP A 61 23.19 4.47 7.41
C ASP A 61 23.10 2.95 7.64
N GLY A 62 22.11 2.52 8.42
CA GLY A 62 21.68 1.15 8.62
C GLY A 62 20.33 0.89 7.94
N ILE A 63 19.35 0.41 8.70
CA ILE A 63 18.01 0.05 8.20
C ILE A 63 16.93 0.77 9.01
N LEU A 64 16.02 1.47 8.33
CA LEU A 64 14.74 1.89 8.88
C LEU A 64 13.66 0.98 8.30
N GLU A 65 12.96 0.21 9.13
CA GLU A 65 11.83 -0.63 8.72
C GLU A 65 10.54 -0.05 9.29
N ILE A 66 9.62 0.33 8.42
CA ILE A 66 8.27 0.78 8.75
C ILE A 66 7.34 -0.39 8.46
N GLY A 67 6.83 -1.03 9.51
CA GLY A 67 5.96 -2.19 9.41
C GLY A 67 4.61 -1.88 8.75
N ASP A 68 3.84 -2.93 8.45
CA ASP A 68 2.53 -2.80 7.82
C ASP A 68 1.61 -1.86 8.62
N GLY A 69 1.01 -0.88 7.96
CA GLY A 69 0.15 0.14 8.56
C GLY A 69 0.86 1.11 9.54
N ALA A 70 2.16 0.96 9.78
CA ALA A 70 2.93 1.88 10.59
C ALA A 70 3.35 3.11 9.78
N SER A 71 3.80 4.17 10.46
CA SER A 71 4.20 5.40 9.78
C SER A 71 5.38 6.11 10.41
N VAL A 72 6.07 6.87 9.57
CA VAL A 72 7.11 7.82 9.98
C VAL A 72 6.78 9.18 9.40
N GLN A 73 6.88 10.21 10.25
CA GLN A 73 6.81 11.61 9.83
C GLN A 73 8.09 12.36 10.21
N SER A 74 8.54 13.23 9.31
CA SER A 74 9.70 14.09 9.53
C SER A 74 9.39 15.54 9.16
N THR A 75 9.79 16.51 9.97
CA THR A 75 9.66 17.95 9.62
C THR A 75 10.87 18.50 8.87
N GLY A 76 11.79 17.64 8.48
CA GLY A 76 13.05 18.01 7.83
C GLY A 76 13.60 16.86 7.01
N THR A 77 14.91 16.86 6.79
CA THR A 77 15.53 15.99 5.79
C THR A 77 15.58 14.52 6.24
N VAL A 78 15.21 13.63 5.32
CA VAL A 78 15.48 12.19 5.45
C VAL A 78 16.59 11.82 4.47
N LYS A 79 17.71 11.33 4.98
CA LYS A 79 18.83 10.85 4.18
C LYS A 79 18.95 9.34 4.31
N VAL A 80 19.10 8.65 3.18
CA VAL A 80 19.42 7.21 3.14
C VAL A 80 20.79 7.02 2.50
N GLY A 81 21.67 6.37 3.24
CA GLY A 81 23.04 6.10 2.84
C GLY A 81 24.04 7.17 3.25
N THR A 82 25.30 6.78 3.06
CA THR A 82 26.48 7.64 3.17
C THR A 82 27.33 7.47 1.92
N PHE A 83 27.67 8.57 1.25
CA PHE A 83 28.50 8.55 0.04
C PHE A 83 29.85 7.83 0.26
N GLY A 84 30.17 6.87 -0.62
CA GLY A 84 31.43 6.12 -0.57
C GLY A 84 31.63 5.22 0.65
N SER A 85 30.59 4.97 1.44
CA SER A 85 30.66 4.15 2.64
C SER A 85 30.94 2.67 2.38
N GLN A 86 30.67 2.17 1.16
CA GLN A 86 30.73 0.75 0.82
C GLN A 86 29.87 -0.11 1.77
N LYS A 87 28.74 0.45 2.22
CA LYS A 87 27.77 -0.23 3.07
C LYS A 87 26.37 -0.05 2.52
N ASN A 88 25.58 -1.12 2.65
CA ASN A 88 24.17 -1.06 2.34
C ASN A 88 23.43 -0.22 3.39
N SER A 89 22.47 0.56 2.92
CA SER A 89 21.47 1.19 3.77
C SER A 89 20.10 1.08 3.13
N LYS A 90 19.04 1.17 3.94
CA LYS A 90 17.69 0.92 3.46
C LYS A 90 16.63 1.61 4.29
N ILE A 91 15.65 2.20 3.63
CA ILE A 91 14.34 2.51 4.21
C ILE A 91 13.35 1.52 3.61
N LYS A 92 12.69 0.71 4.43
CA LYS A 92 11.74 -0.31 3.99
C LYS A 92 10.35 0.03 4.51
N LEU A 93 9.37 0.07 3.63
CA LEU A 93 7.97 0.32 3.91
C LEU A 93 7.17 -0.97 3.72
N GLY A 94 6.42 -1.38 4.74
CA GLY A 94 5.45 -2.45 4.69
C GLY A 94 4.18 -2.07 3.93
N THR A 95 3.24 -3.00 3.87
CA THR A 95 1.94 -2.80 3.22
C THR A 95 1.17 -1.68 3.91
N LYS A 96 0.63 -0.73 3.12
CA LYS A 96 -0.11 0.44 3.62
C LYS A 96 0.62 1.26 4.69
N SER A 97 1.94 1.22 4.70
CA SER A 97 2.76 2.08 5.56
C SER A 97 3.09 3.39 4.83
N PHE A 98 3.49 4.42 5.57
CA PHE A 98 3.95 5.64 4.92
C PHE A 98 5.14 6.32 5.59
N LEU A 99 5.93 6.99 4.76
CA LEU A 99 6.92 7.99 5.14
C LEU A 99 6.46 9.32 4.57
N SER A 100 6.10 10.28 5.42
CA SER A 100 5.68 11.62 4.98
C SER A 100 6.60 12.67 5.60
N LEU A 101 7.07 13.63 4.83
CA LEU A 101 7.95 14.66 5.33
C LEU A 101 7.66 16.06 4.80
N VAL A 102 7.79 17.04 5.69
CA VAL A 102 7.84 18.47 5.36
C VAL A 102 9.31 18.87 5.19
N GLY A 103 9.97 18.24 4.22
CA GLY A 103 11.41 18.34 4.01
C GLY A 103 11.86 17.56 2.80
N SER A 104 13.17 17.49 2.60
CA SER A 104 13.78 16.85 1.43
C SER A 104 14.18 15.41 1.71
N VAL A 105 14.20 14.58 0.66
CA VAL A 105 14.86 13.27 0.66
C VAL A 105 16.18 13.36 -0.09
N ILE A 106 17.23 12.79 0.50
CA ILE A 106 18.53 12.63 -0.14
C ILE A 106 18.89 11.15 -0.13
N GLN A 107 19.00 10.56 -1.31
CA GLN A 107 19.59 9.24 -1.51
C GLN A 107 21.07 9.43 -1.86
N GLU A 108 21.97 8.89 -1.03
CA GLU A 108 23.41 8.95 -1.27
C GLU A 108 23.94 7.67 -1.92
N ASP A 109 25.11 7.77 -2.56
CA ASP A 109 25.71 6.64 -3.27
C ASP A 109 26.88 6.00 -2.49
N PRO A 110 26.68 4.84 -1.82
CA PRO A 110 27.75 4.16 -1.10
C PRO A 110 28.83 3.60 -2.02
N THR A 111 28.58 3.50 -3.33
CA THR A 111 29.52 2.94 -4.32
C THR A 111 30.58 3.93 -4.80
N PHE A 112 30.53 5.19 -4.36
CA PHE A 112 31.43 6.26 -4.82
C PHE A 112 31.37 6.42 -6.36
N GLY A 113 30.18 6.67 -6.91
CA GLY A 113 29.96 6.81 -8.34
C GLY A 113 30.22 5.52 -9.12
N GLY A 114 29.95 4.36 -8.50
CA GLY A 114 30.18 3.04 -9.09
C GLY A 114 31.59 2.48 -8.97
N PHE A 115 32.53 3.19 -8.33
CA PHE A 115 33.91 2.72 -8.18
C PHE A 115 34.03 1.49 -7.27
N TYR A 116 33.13 1.36 -6.30
CA TYR A 116 33.02 0.23 -5.38
C TYR A 116 31.63 -0.42 -5.49
N PRO A 117 31.40 -1.27 -6.52
CA PRO A 117 30.09 -1.88 -6.75
C PRO A 117 29.73 -2.89 -5.65
N GLY A 118 28.45 -3.28 -5.61
CA GLY A 118 27.94 -4.32 -4.70
C GLY A 118 27.30 -3.78 -3.42
N THR A 119 27.13 -2.46 -3.30
CA THR A 119 26.33 -1.86 -2.22
C THR A 119 25.33 -0.85 -2.74
N THR A 120 24.22 -0.69 -2.04
CA THR A 120 23.11 0.18 -2.42
C THR A 120 22.54 0.94 -1.23
N SER A 121 21.92 2.09 -1.50
CA SER A 121 21.13 2.84 -0.52
C SER A 121 19.76 3.11 -1.13
N VAL A 122 18.75 2.38 -0.69
CA VAL A 122 17.45 2.29 -1.40
C VAL A 122 16.26 2.53 -0.48
N ILE A 123 15.15 2.95 -1.08
CA ILE A 123 13.83 2.97 -0.47
C ILE A 123 13.01 1.81 -1.06
N GLU A 124 12.75 0.79 -0.24
CA GLU A 124 11.90 -0.34 -0.61
C GLU A 124 10.45 -0.07 -0.20
N MET A 125 9.53 -0.22 -1.15
CA MET A 125 8.12 0.11 -0.98
C MET A 125 7.22 -1.11 -1.12
N GLY A 126 6.49 -1.45 -0.07
CA GLY A 126 5.47 -2.50 -0.06
C GLY A 126 4.16 -2.07 -0.73
N THR A 127 3.23 -3.02 -0.86
CA THR A 127 1.93 -2.78 -1.52
C THR A 127 1.17 -1.64 -0.84
N ASN A 128 0.69 -0.71 -1.64
CA ASN A 128 -0.07 0.46 -1.23
C ASN A 128 0.67 1.37 -0.24
N SER A 129 2.00 1.29 -0.15
CA SER A 129 2.77 2.21 0.69
C SER A 129 2.99 3.56 0.00
N VAL A 130 3.21 4.60 0.81
CA VAL A 130 3.35 5.98 0.33
C VAL A 130 4.63 6.61 0.89
N VAL A 131 5.44 7.18 0.01
CA VAL A 131 6.50 8.12 0.35
C VAL A 131 6.07 9.49 -0.17
N GLU A 132 5.77 10.41 0.75
CA GLU A 132 5.35 11.78 0.42
C GLU A 132 6.43 12.77 0.85
N ILE A 133 7.02 13.45 -0.14
CA ILE A 133 8.13 14.38 0.04
C ILE A 133 7.61 15.78 -0.25
N CYS A 134 7.30 16.53 0.80
CA CYS A 134 6.96 17.94 0.69
C CYS A 134 8.23 18.81 0.72
N GLY A 135 9.10 18.55 -0.25
CA GLY A 135 10.43 19.13 -0.41
C GLY A 135 11.12 18.53 -1.64
N THR A 136 12.42 18.71 -1.75
CA THR A 136 13.17 18.19 -2.91
C THR A 136 13.49 16.71 -2.76
N PHE A 137 13.58 15.99 -3.88
CA PHE A 137 14.16 14.66 -3.92
C PHE A 137 15.48 14.72 -4.69
N THR A 138 16.55 14.16 -4.10
CA THR A 138 17.85 14.09 -4.76
C THR A 138 18.40 12.68 -4.71
N GLN A 139 18.68 12.10 -5.87
CA GLN A 139 19.36 10.82 -6.03
C GLN A 139 20.81 11.04 -6.47
N GLN A 140 21.77 10.48 -5.74
CA GLN A 140 23.17 10.49 -6.15
C GLN A 140 23.56 9.27 -6.97
N SER A 141 22.90 8.13 -6.78
CA SER A 141 23.27 6.90 -7.51
C SER A 141 23.02 7.04 -9.02
N THR A 142 23.98 6.56 -9.81
CA THR A 142 23.88 6.45 -11.28
C THR A 142 23.89 4.99 -11.75
N THR A 143 24.08 4.04 -10.83
CA THR A 143 24.35 2.63 -11.11
C THR A 143 23.25 1.68 -10.66
N TYR A 144 22.29 2.15 -9.86
CA TYR A 144 21.15 1.37 -9.38
C TYR A 144 19.96 2.31 -9.07
N PRO A 145 18.71 1.82 -9.15
CA PRO A 145 17.52 2.60 -8.81
C PRO A 145 17.50 3.01 -7.34
N SER A 146 16.95 4.19 -7.03
CA SER A 146 16.83 4.65 -5.63
C SER A 146 15.59 4.12 -4.92
N VAL A 147 14.58 3.68 -5.69
CA VAL A 147 13.31 3.16 -5.18
C VAL A 147 13.03 1.80 -5.80
N GLU A 148 12.72 0.82 -4.95
CA GLU A 148 12.43 -0.57 -5.33
C GLU A 148 11.06 -0.98 -4.80
N TYR A 149 10.32 -1.78 -5.57
CA TYR A 149 9.04 -2.34 -5.12
C TYR A 149 9.22 -3.74 -4.56
N MET A 150 8.62 -4.01 -3.40
CA MET A 150 8.72 -5.30 -2.69
C MET A 150 7.35 -5.92 -2.37
N GLY A 151 6.27 -5.36 -2.92
CA GLY A 151 4.91 -5.82 -2.65
C GLY A 151 4.42 -6.94 -3.58
N THR A 152 3.10 -7.16 -3.60
CA THR A 152 2.47 -8.14 -4.49
C THR A 152 2.48 -7.68 -5.95
N PRO A 153 2.52 -8.57 -6.96
CA PRO A 153 2.61 -8.20 -8.39
C PRO A 153 1.44 -7.40 -8.97
N THR A 154 0.32 -7.32 -8.25
CA THR A 154 -0.87 -6.53 -8.66
C THR A 154 -1.03 -5.24 -7.86
N GLY A 155 -0.18 -5.03 -6.84
CA GLY A 155 -0.18 -3.81 -6.04
C GLY A 155 0.57 -2.67 -6.72
N LYS A 156 0.53 -1.51 -6.08
CA LYS A 156 1.31 -0.32 -6.46
C LYS A 156 1.85 0.35 -5.20
N ALA A 157 2.85 1.20 -5.32
CA ALA A 157 3.30 2.09 -4.25
C ALA A 157 3.54 3.50 -4.82
N TYR A 158 3.34 4.54 -4.01
CA TYR A 158 3.41 5.93 -4.48
C TYR A 158 4.64 6.64 -3.91
N CYS A 159 5.56 7.05 -4.78
CA CYS A 159 6.66 7.93 -4.45
C CYS A 159 6.38 9.34 -5.01
N ILE A 160 6.09 10.28 -4.12
CA ILE A 160 5.54 11.59 -4.48
C ILE A 160 6.53 12.67 -4.02
N ALA A 161 7.02 13.48 -4.97
CA ALA A 161 7.82 14.66 -4.69
C ALA A 161 7.06 15.93 -5.10
N LYS A 162 6.81 16.80 -4.12
CA LYS A 162 6.05 18.04 -4.34
C LYS A 162 6.92 19.21 -4.81
N ALA A 163 8.23 19.16 -4.61
CA ALA A 163 9.19 20.13 -5.14
C ALA A 163 10.11 19.51 -6.20
N ASP A 164 11.21 20.20 -6.52
CA ASP A 164 12.13 19.79 -7.57
C ASP A 164 12.82 18.46 -7.26
N VAL A 165 13.00 17.68 -8.32
CA VAL A 165 13.58 16.34 -8.32
C VAL A 165 14.88 16.39 -9.11
N SER A 166 15.95 15.86 -8.53
CA SER A 166 17.25 15.77 -9.19
C SER A 166 17.88 14.38 -9.08
N GLY A 167 18.64 14.01 -10.09
CA GLY A 167 19.44 12.78 -10.12
C GLY A 167 20.91 13.05 -10.46
N GLY A 168 21.74 12.01 -10.31
CA GLY A 168 23.19 12.06 -10.54
C GLY A 168 23.61 12.21 -12.01
N GLY A 169 22.68 12.14 -12.97
CA GLY A 169 22.94 12.31 -14.40
C GLY A 169 22.15 11.33 -15.29
N GLY A 170 22.49 11.29 -16.58
CA GLY A 170 21.70 10.57 -17.59
C GLY A 170 21.53 9.05 -17.41
N ALA A 171 22.31 8.42 -16.52
CA ALA A 171 22.18 7.00 -16.17
C ALA A 171 21.33 6.76 -14.91
N SER A 172 21.08 7.78 -14.10
CA SER A 172 20.24 7.66 -12.90
C SER A 172 18.80 7.38 -13.30
N ILE A 173 18.21 6.32 -12.74
CA ILE A 173 16.77 6.03 -12.82
C ILE A 173 16.17 5.98 -11.42
N ILE A 174 14.91 6.41 -11.28
CA ILE A 174 14.19 6.32 -10.00
C ILE A 174 13.90 4.87 -9.62
N SER A 175 13.34 4.08 -10.55
CA SER A 175 12.96 2.68 -10.34
C SER A 175 12.90 1.91 -11.65
N ASP A 176 13.15 0.62 -11.59
CA ASP A 176 13.04 -0.36 -12.67
C ASP A 176 11.74 -1.20 -12.60
N ASP A 177 10.80 -0.83 -11.72
CA ASP A 177 9.53 -1.51 -11.50
C ASP A 177 8.31 -0.59 -11.79
N ALA A 178 7.40 -1.06 -12.65
CA ALA A 178 6.18 -0.34 -13.03
C ALA A 178 5.15 -0.19 -11.89
N GLN A 179 5.30 -0.97 -10.81
CA GLN A 179 4.46 -0.90 -9.61
C GLN A 179 4.80 0.31 -8.73
N ILE A 180 6.00 0.88 -8.89
CA ILE A 180 6.32 2.20 -8.36
C ILE A 180 5.63 3.26 -9.22
N VAL A 181 4.69 3.97 -8.63
CA VAL A 181 4.09 5.17 -9.20
C VAL A 181 4.86 6.38 -8.70
N THR A 182 5.61 7.02 -9.61
CA THR A 182 6.40 8.20 -9.30
C THR A 182 5.65 9.45 -9.74
N ILE A 183 5.40 10.38 -8.81
CA ILE A 183 4.75 11.67 -9.09
C ILE A 183 5.73 12.79 -8.77
N ALA A 184 6.21 13.47 -9.80
CA ALA A 184 7.08 14.64 -9.69
C ALA A 184 6.30 15.92 -10.02
N MET A 185 5.81 16.60 -8.98
CA MET A 185 5.07 17.84 -9.13
C MET A 185 6.00 19.04 -9.41
N GLY A 186 7.29 18.94 -9.11
CA GLY A 186 8.32 19.93 -9.48
C GLY A 186 8.98 19.64 -10.82
N SER A 187 10.05 20.39 -11.10
CA SER A 187 10.93 20.07 -12.23
C SER A 187 11.72 18.79 -11.98
N VAL A 188 12.20 18.15 -13.05
CA VAL A 188 13.01 16.92 -12.98
C VAL A 188 14.26 17.14 -13.80
N ILE A 189 15.43 17.01 -13.17
CA ILE A 189 16.74 17.24 -13.82
C ILE A 189 17.68 16.07 -13.51
N GLY A 190 18.26 15.46 -14.55
CA GLY A 190 19.28 14.43 -14.38
C GLY A 190 18.78 13.14 -13.72
N LEU A 191 17.47 12.88 -13.74
CA LEU A 191 16.86 11.65 -13.26
C LEU A 191 15.91 11.09 -14.33
N GLY A 192 16.17 9.85 -14.75
CA GLY A 192 15.28 9.08 -15.61
C GLY A 192 14.20 8.35 -14.80
N MET A 193 13.08 8.05 -15.46
CA MET A 193 11.98 7.33 -14.81
C MET A 193 12.17 5.80 -14.76
N GLY A 194 13.14 5.25 -15.49
CA GLY A 194 13.31 3.80 -15.66
C GLY A 194 12.02 3.15 -16.17
N ASN A 195 11.57 2.08 -15.51
CA ASN A 195 10.28 1.43 -15.82
C ASN A 195 9.13 1.88 -14.90
N SER A 196 9.36 2.87 -14.02
CA SER A 196 8.30 3.33 -13.11
C SER A 196 7.09 3.89 -13.85
N SER A 197 5.91 3.72 -13.26
CA SER A 197 4.70 4.42 -13.71
C SER A 197 4.85 5.91 -13.36
N PHE A 198 5.25 6.73 -14.33
CA PHE A 198 5.71 8.09 -14.06
C PHE A 198 4.71 9.18 -14.45
N CYS A 199 4.53 10.15 -13.57
CA CYS A 199 3.85 11.41 -13.85
C CYS A 199 4.74 12.59 -13.48
N GLY A 200 5.14 13.37 -14.49
CA GLY A 200 5.98 14.55 -14.36
C GLY A 200 6.72 14.84 -15.67
N PRO A 201 7.64 15.81 -15.69
CA PRO A 201 7.82 16.86 -14.68
C PRO A 201 6.59 17.78 -14.59
N ASN A 202 6.48 18.56 -13.51
CA ASN A 202 5.37 19.49 -13.25
C ASN A 202 3.99 18.81 -13.24
N ALA A 203 3.92 17.63 -12.64
CA ALA A 203 2.70 16.82 -12.58
C ALA A 203 1.47 17.59 -12.05
N THR A 204 0.33 17.35 -12.68
CA THR A 204 -1.02 17.76 -12.24
C THR A 204 -1.96 16.58 -12.38
N LYS A 205 -3.11 16.59 -11.68
CA LYS A 205 -4.10 15.51 -11.79
C LYS A 205 -4.60 15.34 -13.22
N ALA A 206 -4.74 16.46 -13.94
CA ALA A 206 -5.17 16.46 -15.34
C ALA A 206 -4.16 15.81 -16.31
N MET A 207 -2.86 15.88 -16.02
CA MET A 207 -1.82 15.29 -16.88
C MET A 207 -1.80 13.76 -16.84
N CYS A 208 -2.14 13.18 -15.69
CA CYS A 208 -1.99 11.74 -15.45
C CYS A 208 -3.11 11.20 -14.54
N PRO A 209 -4.39 11.34 -14.92
CA PRO A 209 -5.52 11.03 -14.04
C PRO A 209 -5.55 9.56 -13.59
N ALA A 210 -4.98 8.64 -14.38
CA ALA A 210 -4.91 7.22 -14.04
C ALA A 210 -3.78 6.85 -13.06
N LEU A 211 -2.80 7.76 -12.85
CA LEU A 211 -1.68 7.58 -11.92
C LEU A 211 -1.81 8.43 -10.66
N TRP A 212 -2.64 9.49 -10.70
CA TRP A 212 -2.85 10.37 -9.56
C TRP A 212 -3.66 9.67 -8.46
N PRO A 213 -3.12 9.47 -7.25
CA PRO A 213 -3.88 8.88 -6.17
C PRO A 213 -4.96 9.84 -5.69
N GLU A 214 -6.12 9.30 -5.32
CA GLU A 214 -7.08 10.06 -4.54
C GLU A 214 -6.44 10.47 -3.19
N GLY A 215 -6.87 11.62 -2.66
CA GLY A 215 -6.29 12.21 -1.45
C GLY A 215 -5.04 13.08 -1.67
N LEU A 216 -4.37 12.98 -2.83
CA LEU A 216 -3.24 13.87 -3.16
C LEU A 216 -3.73 15.25 -3.64
N SER A 217 -3.36 16.30 -2.88
CA SER A 217 -3.63 17.69 -3.25
C SER A 217 -2.73 18.16 -4.40
N GLU A 218 -3.31 18.93 -5.33
CA GLU A 218 -2.56 19.63 -6.39
C GLU A 218 -1.80 20.86 -5.87
N ASP A 219 -2.14 21.35 -4.67
CA ASP A 219 -1.34 22.36 -3.99
C ASP A 219 -0.04 21.75 -3.47
N LYS A 220 1.09 22.18 -4.06
CA LYS A 220 2.43 21.73 -3.69
C LYS A 220 2.81 22.09 -2.24
N ALA A 221 2.16 23.10 -1.66
CA ALA A 221 2.37 23.51 -0.27
C ALA A 221 1.51 22.70 0.74
N SER A 222 0.49 21.98 0.26
CA SER A 222 -0.33 21.11 1.10
C SER A 222 0.42 19.82 1.42
N CYS A 223 1.22 19.79 2.47
CA CYS A 223 1.92 18.59 2.92
C CYS A 223 1.03 17.66 3.77
N GLY A 224 1.43 16.39 3.92
CA GLY A 224 0.79 15.45 4.83
C GLY A 224 -0.44 14.76 4.24
N ASN A 225 -0.49 14.59 2.91
CA ASN A 225 -1.54 13.83 2.23
C ASN A 225 -1.37 12.31 2.34
N ALA A 226 -0.21 11.80 2.74
CA ALA A 226 0.03 10.35 2.80
C ALA A 226 -1.04 9.55 3.59
N PRO A 227 -1.51 9.98 4.78
CA PRO A 227 -2.59 9.28 5.49
C PRO A 227 -3.87 9.21 4.67
N ILE A 228 -4.27 10.33 4.04
CA ILE A 228 -5.50 10.40 3.23
C ILE A 228 -5.38 9.51 2.00
N ILE A 229 -4.22 9.50 1.35
CA ILE A 229 -3.94 8.62 0.20
C ILE A 229 -4.10 7.14 0.61
N ILE A 230 -3.55 6.76 1.77
CA ILE A 230 -3.70 5.39 2.31
C ILE A 230 -5.18 5.07 2.60
N ASP A 231 -5.90 5.99 3.25
CA ASP A 231 -7.32 5.82 3.57
C ASP A 231 -8.19 5.70 2.30
N ASP A 232 -7.88 6.45 1.24
CA ASP A 232 -8.59 6.41 -0.03
C ASP A 232 -8.26 5.16 -0.87
N ILE A 233 -7.03 4.62 -0.74
CA ILE A 233 -6.70 3.28 -1.26
C ILE A 233 -7.61 2.21 -0.62
N ASP A 234 -8.07 2.47 0.60
CA ASP A 234 -9.03 1.67 1.35
C ASP A 234 -10.49 2.02 1.07
N GLY A 235 -10.81 2.62 -0.08
CA GLY A 235 -12.17 2.81 -0.62
C GLY A 235 -13.05 1.55 -0.76
N PHE A 236 -12.64 0.45 -0.14
CA PHE A 236 -13.36 -0.78 0.11
C PHE A 236 -13.73 -0.91 1.60
N CYS A 237 -14.85 -0.34 2.02
CA CYS A 237 -15.41 -0.63 3.33
C CYS A 237 -15.75 -2.13 3.47
N THR A 238 -15.08 -2.79 4.41
CA THR A 238 -15.44 -4.13 4.86
C THR A 238 -15.74 -4.05 6.35
N LYS A 239 -16.89 -4.55 6.79
CA LYS A 239 -17.10 -4.77 8.22
C LYS A 239 -16.24 -5.97 8.63
N PRO A 240 -15.41 -5.88 9.67
CA PRO A 240 -14.75 -7.06 10.23
C PRO A 240 -15.80 -8.14 10.52
N GLY A 241 -15.46 -9.40 10.25
CA GLY A 241 -16.35 -10.52 10.59
C GLY A 241 -16.64 -10.53 12.09
N ALA A 242 -17.90 -10.70 12.49
CA ALA A 242 -18.26 -10.85 13.89
C ALA A 242 -17.61 -12.12 14.46
N SER A 243 -16.91 -11.99 15.59
CA SER A 243 -16.36 -13.13 16.33
C SER A 243 -17.29 -13.50 17.48
N GLY A 244 -17.32 -14.78 17.87
CA GLY A 244 -18.15 -15.28 18.97
C GLY A 244 -18.83 -16.60 18.68
N THR A 245 -19.72 -17.02 19.60
CA THR A 245 -20.58 -18.18 19.41
C THR A 245 -21.66 -17.87 18.37
N PRO A 246 -21.89 -18.75 17.38
CA PRO A 246 -23.00 -18.60 16.43
C PRO A 246 -24.33 -18.45 17.16
N ASP A 247 -25.16 -17.48 16.74
CA ASP A 247 -26.51 -17.28 17.24
C ASP A 247 -27.55 -18.12 16.46
N GLY A 248 -27.13 -18.72 15.34
CA GLY A 248 -27.93 -19.66 14.57
C GLY A 248 -27.10 -20.56 13.66
N TYR A 249 -27.80 -21.55 13.09
CA TYR A 249 -27.23 -22.48 12.11
C TYR A 249 -28.09 -22.54 10.86
N THR A 250 -27.43 -22.78 9.73
CA THR A 250 -28.06 -22.78 8.42
C THR A 250 -29.05 -23.93 8.30
N ARG A 251 -30.31 -23.62 7.95
CA ARG A 251 -31.40 -24.62 7.87
C ARG A 251 -31.68 -25.13 6.46
N PHE A 252 -31.24 -24.40 5.44
CA PHE A 252 -31.48 -24.73 4.05
C PHE A 252 -30.17 -24.73 3.27
N GLY A 253 -29.97 -25.77 2.45
CA GLY A 253 -28.80 -25.83 1.60
C GLY A 253 -29.00 -26.71 0.36
N ILE A 254 -28.20 -26.41 -0.65
CA ILE A 254 -28.10 -27.15 -1.91
C ILE A 254 -26.67 -27.66 -2.05
N THR A 255 -26.48 -28.97 -2.10
CA THR A 255 -25.16 -29.59 -2.32
C THR A 255 -25.21 -30.56 -3.49
N VAL A 256 -24.17 -30.54 -4.31
CA VAL A 256 -23.91 -31.56 -5.35
C VAL A 256 -22.90 -32.62 -4.87
N GLN A 257 -22.46 -32.52 -3.61
CA GLN A 257 -21.58 -33.49 -2.97
C GLN A 257 -22.38 -34.52 -2.17
N GLN A 258 -21.68 -35.57 -1.71
CA GLN A 258 -22.21 -36.44 -0.67
C GLN A 258 -22.42 -35.62 0.60
N LYS A 259 -23.68 -35.50 1.05
CA LYS A 259 -24.04 -34.77 2.27
C LYS A 259 -23.22 -35.30 3.46
N SER A 260 -22.37 -34.46 4.03
CA SER A 260 -21.61 -34.77 5.24
C SER A 260 -22.53 -34.76 6.47
N GLY A 261 -22.09 -35.42 7.55
CA GLY A 261 -22.85 -35.44 8.80
C GLY A 261 -23.04 -34.02 9.35
N ALA A 262 -24.28 -33.70 9.72
CA ALA A 262 -24.74 -32.39 10.20
C ALA A 262 -24.75 -31.23 9.18
N TRP A 263 -24.48 -31.45 7.89
CA TRP A 263 -24.69 -30.40 6.88
C TRP A 263 -26.20 -30.21 6.57
N PRO A 264 -26.71 -28.99 6.32
CA PRO A 264 -26.04 -27.68 6.40
C PRO A 264 -26.04 -27.08 7.82
N GLU A 265 -26.59 -27.79 8.81
CA GLU A 265 -26.72 -27.33 10.21
C GLU A 265 -25.38 -27.13 10.92
N ASN A 266 -24.27 -27.52 10.33
CA ASN A 266 -22.92 -27.23 10.80
C ASN A 266 -22.34 -25.91 10.25
N ILE A 267 -23.07 -25.22 9.35
CA ILE A 267 -22.67 -23.91 8.82
C ILE A 267 -23.32 -22.82 9.68
N PRO A 268 -22.52 -22.07 10.47
CA PRO A 268 -23.05 -21.04 11.37
C PRO A 268 -23.57 -19.83 10.60
N ASN A 269 -24.66 -19.24 11.10
CA ASN A 269 -25.22 -17.94 10.70
C ASN A 269 -25.52 -17.74 9.19
N GLY A 270 -25.70 -18.82 8.43
CA GLY A 270 -26.10 -18.75 7.03
C GLY A 270 -27.62 -18.85 6.83
N PHE A 271 -28.17 -18.09 5.89
CA PHE A 271 -29.57 -18.25 5.45
C PHE A 271 -29.72 -19.36 4.39
N LEU A 272 -28.68 -19.54 3.56
CA LEU A 272 -28.61 -20.54 2.49
C LEU A 272 -27.16 -21.04 2.39
N ALA A 273 -26.97 -22.36 2.41
CA ALA A 273 -25.68 -22.99 2.10
C ALA A 273 -25.68 -23.57 0.69
N MET A 274 -24.73 -23.19 -0.15
CA MET A 274 -24.52 -23.81 -1.46
C MET A 274 -23.14 -24.44 -1.53
N GLU A 275 -23.07 -25.71 -1.91
CA GLU A 275 -21.82 -26.47 -1.88
C GLU A 275 -21.58 -27.24 -3.19
N SER A 276 -20.40 -27.03 -3.78
CA SER A 276 -19.97 -27.68 -5.01
C SER A 276 -18.44 -27.69 -5.11
N LYS A 277 -17.86 -28.78 -5.64
CA LYS A 277 -16.42 -28.88 -5.93
C LYS A 277 -16.05 -28.47 -7.35
N ASN A 278 -16.95 -28.68 -8.32
CA ASN A 278 -16.64 -28.57 -9.74
C ASN A 278 -17.81 -28.08 -10.61
N LYS A 279 -18.91 -27.65 -10.00
CA LYS A 279 -20.05 -27.02 -10.69
C LYS A 279 -20.10 -25.54 -10.33
N GLY A 280 -20.19 -24.68 -11.34
CA GLY A 280 -20.39 -23.24 -11.15
C GLY A 280 -21.82 -22.93 -10.74
N PHE A 281 -22.00 -21.84 -10.00
CA PHE A 281 -23.30 -21.23 -9.73
C PHE A 281 -23.54 -20.13 -10.77
N VAL A 282 -24.70 -20.15 -11.43
CA VAL A 282 -25.10 -19.15 -12.41
C VAL A 282 -26.39 -18.51 -11.92
N ILE A 283 -26.35 -17.22 -11.64
CA ILE A 283 -27.56 -16.41 -11.40
C ILE A 283 -28.33 -16.23 -12.71
N THR A 284 -29.65 -16.11 -12.63
CA THR A 284 -30.51 -15.88 -13.80
C THR A 284 -29.99 -14.68 -14.61
N ARG A 285 -29.70 -14.89 -15.89
CA ARG A 285 -29.24 -13.85 -16.81
C ARG A 285 -30.40 -13.44 -17.70
N VAL A 286 -30.67 -12.14 -17.79
CA VAL A 286 -31.74 -11.59 -18.63
C VAL A 286 -31.16 -10.55 -19.58
N GLN A 287 -31.86 -10.27 -20.69
CA GLN A 287 -31.41 -9.26 -21.65
C GLN A 287 -31.32 -7.89 -20.99
N HIS A 288 -32.41 -7.43 -20.38
CA HIS A 288 -32.46 -6.16 -19.66
C HIS A 288 -33.68 -6.07 -18.73
N VAL A 289 -33.53 -5.33 -17.64
CA VAL A 289 -34.64 -4.76 -16.83
C VAL A 289 -34.36 -3.28 -16.55
N SER A 290 -35.36 -2.43 -16.73
CA SER A 290 -35.23 -1.00 -16.49
C SER A 290 -35.15 -0.68 -15.00
N GLN A 291 -34.57 0.47 -14.63
CA GLN A 291 -34.46 0.88 -13.22
C GLN A 291 -35.83 0.91 -12.53
N VAL A 292 -36.82 1.54 -13.16
CA VAL A 292 -38.22 1.42 -12.76
C VAL A 292 -38.85 0.36 -13.68
N PRO A 293 -39.49 -0.69 -13.14
CA PRO A 293 -40.08 -1.75 -13.96
C PRO A 293 -41.07 -1.18 -14.98
N GLN A 294 -40.94 -1.60 -16.24
CA GLN A 294 -41.83 -1.18 -17.32
C GLN A 294 -42.24 -2.34 -18.24
N SER A 295 -43.32 -2.11 -18.99
CA SER A 295 -43.78 -3.06 -20.01
C SER A 295 -42.68 -3.28 -21.05
N GLY A 296 -42.26 -4.53 -21.23
CA GLY A 296 -41.18 -4.91 -22.15
C GLY A 296 -39.87 -5.29 -21.46
N ASP A 297 -39.74 -5.06 -20.15
CA ASP A 297 -38.63 -5.60 -19.37
C ASP A 297 -38.68 -7.13 -19.33
N ALA A 298 -37.51 -7.76 -19.20
CA ALA A 298 -37.42 -9.22 -19.16
C ALA A 298 -38.12 -9.84 -17.94
N ILE A 299 -38.40 -9.04 -16.90
CA ILE A 299 -39.15 -9.42 -15.70
C ILE A 299 -40.36 -8.50 -15.56
N ALA A 300 -41.55 -9.01 -15.91
CA ALA A 300 -42.80 -8.23 -15.85
C ALA A 300 -43.27 -7.94 -14.41
N GLU A 301 -43.03 -8.87 -13.49
CA GLU A 301 -43.56 -8.83 -12.11
C GLU A 301 -42.45 -9.04 -11.08
N PRO A 302 -41.54 -8.07 -10.90
CA PRO A 302 -40.43 -8.22 -9.95
C PRO A 302 -40.94 -8.27 -8.51
N LYS A 303 -40.27 -9.07 -7.67
CA LYS A 303 -40.53 -9.16 -6.22
C LYS A 303 -39.29 -8.69 -5.46
N GLU A 304 -39.52 -8.03 -4.34
CA GLU A 304 -38.45 -7.54 -3.47
C GLU A 304 -37.46 -8.66 -3.14
N GLY A 305 -36.17 -8.36 -3.20
CA GLY A 305 -35.09 -9.33 -2.96
C GLY A 305 -34.67 -10.14 -4.18
N MET A 306 -35.33 -10.00 -5.33
CA MET A 306 -34.91 -10.68 -6.56
C MET A 306 -33.53 -10.20 -7.03
N LEU A 307 -32.71 -11.16 -7.46
CA LEU A 307 -31.38 -10.95 -8.01
C LEU A 307 -31.29 -11.51 -9.44
N LEU A 308 -30.67 -10.75 -10.34
CA LEU A 308 -30.40 -11.20 -11.71
C LEU A 308 -29.12 -10.57 -12.25
N TYR A 309 -28.58 -11.14 -13.33
CA TYR A 309 -27.54 -10.50 -14.14
C TYR A 309 -28.18 -9.86 -15.38
N ASP A 310 -28.06 -8.55 -15.50
CA ASP A 310 -28.52 -7.79 -16.66
C ASP A 310 -27.41 -7.77 -17.72
N ILE A 311 -27.68 -8.34 -18.90
CA ILE A 311 -26.67 -8.46 -19.96
C ILE A 311 -26.37 -7.10 -20.60
N GLN A 312 -27.39 -6.25 -20.75
CA GLN A 312 -27.22 -4.91 -21.33
C GLN A 312 -26.41 -4.00 -20.39
N ASP A 313 -26.75 -3.98 -19.11
CA ASP A 313 -26.08 -3.12 -18.12
C ASP A 313 -24.83 -3.76 -17.50
N LYS A 314 -24.56 -5.03 -17.82
CA LYS A 314 -23.38 -5.81 -17.42
C LYS A 314 -23.16 -5.88 -15.90
N CYS A 315 -24.23 -5.89 -15.11
CA CYS A 315 -24.17 -5.88 -13.66
C CYS A 315 -25.16 -6.88 -13.04
N VAL A 316 -24.91 -7.27 -11.78
CA VAL A 316 -25.92 -7.96 -10.96
C VAL A 316 -26.88 -6.91 -10.41
N LYS A 317 -28.18 -7.03 -10.68
CA LYS A 317 -29.20 -6.13 -10.14
C LYS A 317 -29.99 -6.77 -9.01
N LEU A 318 -30.32 -5.96 -8.00
CA LEU A 318 -31.27 -6.27 -6.93
C LEU A 318 -32.52 -5.42 -7.11
N TYR A 319 -33.70 -6.04 -7.01
CA TYR A 319 -34.96 -5.31 -6.89
C TYR A 319 -35.27 -5.04 -5.42
N ASN A 320 -35.37 -3.77 -5.03
CA ASN A 320 -35.61 -3.36 -3.63
C ASN A 320 -37.10 -3.23 -3.27
N GLY A 321 -38.01 -3.69 -4.14
CA GLY A 321 -39.45 -3.51 -3.98
C GLY A 321 -40.03 -2.40 -4.86
N THR A 322 -39.21 -1.45 -5.32
CA THR A 322 -39.62 -0.34 -6.20
C THR A 322 -38.77 -0.21 -7.46
N GLU A 323 -37.46 -0.44 -7.35
CA GLU A 323 -36.50 -0.22 -8.43
C GLU A 323 -35.48 -1.36 -8.51
N TRP A 324 -35.02 -1.62 -9.73
CA TRP A 324 -33.83 -2.42 -10.00
C TRP A 324 -32.58 -1.54 -9.92
N LYS A 325 -31.60 -1.95 -9.12
CA LYS A 325 -30.30 -1.27 -9.03
C LYS A 325 -29.17 -2.27 -9.18
N CYS A 326 -28.13 -1.89 -9.92
CA CYS A 326 -26.87 -2.62 -9.89
C CYS A 326 -26.37 -2.66 -8.45
N ILE A 327 -26.03 -3.85 -7.96
CA ILE A 327 -25.38 -3.98 -6.65
C ILE A 327 -24.02 -3.30 -6.75
N GLN A 328 -23.87 -2.27 -5.94
CA GLN A 328 -22.63 -1.55 -5.77
C GLN A 328 -22.16 -1.77 -4.33
N LYS A 329 -20.85 -1.92 -4.16
CA LYS A 329 -20.26 -1.91 -2.83
C LYS A 329 -20.31 -0.47 -2.32
N SER A 330 -20.93 -0.25 -1.17
CA SER A 330 -20.99 1.05 -0.50
C SER A 330 -20.64 0.93 0.98
N CYS A 331 -20.23 2.04 1.57
CA CYS A 331 -19.96 2.17 3.00
C CYS A 331 -21.28 2.53 3.71
N ASN A 332 -22.08 1.53 4.03
CA ASN A 332 -23.31 1.71 4.80
C ASN A 332 -23.05 1.33 6.26
N ASP A 333 -22.42 2.24 6.98
CA ASP A 333 -22.36 2.31 8.44
C ASP A 333 -22.57 3.76 8.90
#